data_AF-A0A966ATM9-F1
#
_entry.id   AF-A0A966ATM9-F1
#
_cell.length_a   1.000
_cell.length_b   1.000
_cell.length_c   1.000
_cell.angle_alpha   90.00
_cell.angle_beta   90.00
_cell.angle_gamma   90.00
#
_symmetry.space_group_name_H-M   'P 1'
#
loop_
_entity.id
_entity.type
_entity.pdbx_description
1 polymer ?
#
loop_
_entity_poly.entity_id
_entity_poly.type
_entity_poly.pdbx_seq_one_letter_code
_entity_poly.pdbx_strand_id
1 'polypeptide(L)' 'MPAQPIKSLGLKITSPLLATAELARKLRTGEPAILPTVQDDAIILDVRTLEDEELDVIVARFSEILAS' A
#
# COMPACT_ATOMS: atom_id res chain seq x y z
N MET A 1 10.17 -22.62 11.68
CA MET A 1 10.09 -21.63 12.79
C MET A 1 9.28 -20.45 12.28
N PRO A 2 8.35 -19.87 13.07
CA PRO A 2 7.76 -18.58 12.70
C PRO A 2 8.86 -17.52 12.64
N ALA A 3 8.73 -16.56 11.72
CA ALA A 3 9.69 -15.46 11.59
C ALA A 3 9.79 -14.66 12.89
N GLN A 4 11.00 -14.22 13.24
CA GLN A 4 11.20 -13.35 14.38
C GLN A 4 10.58 -11.97 14.10
N PRO A 5 9.86 -11.37 15.05
CA PRO A 5 9.32 -10.02 14.87
C PRO A 5 10.48 -9.02 14.76
N ILE A 6 10.52 -8.28 13.66
CA ILE A 6 11.49 -7.22 13.41
C ILE A 6 10.74 -5.89 13.42
N LYS A 7 11.26 -4.89 14.15
CA LYS A 7 10.69 -3.54 14.17
C LYS A 7 10.79 -2.90 12.78
N SER A 8 9.72 -2.22 12.37
CA SER A 8 9.65 -1.44 11.14
C SER A 8 8.82 -0.18 11.32
N LEU A 9 8.89 0.70 10.33
CA LEU A 9 7.94 1.77 10.11
C LEU A 9 6.99 1.37 8.96
N GLY A 10 5.69 1.50 9.22
CA GLY A 10 4.66 1.28 8.20
C GLY A 10 3.95 2.59 7.88
N LEU A 11 3.78 2.90 6.60
CA LEU A 11 2.91 3.98 6.16
C LEU A 11 1.47 3.47 6.21
N LYS A 12 0.69 4.02 7.15
CA LYS A 12 -0.74 3.74 7.28
C LYS A 12 -1.53 4.69 6.38
N ILE A 13 -2.30 4.14 5.45
CA ILE A 13 -3.06 4.88 4.46
C ILE A 13 -4.54 4.47 4.53
N THR A 14 -5.42 5.46 4.57
CA THR A 14 -6.88 5.32 4.51
C THR A 14 -7.43 6.32 3.51
N SER A 15 -8.55 6.02 2.86
CA SER A 15 -9.23 6.94 1.95
C SER A 15 -10.68 7.14 2.41
N PRO A 16 -11.20 8.39 2.42
CA PRO A 16 -12.62 8.63 2.63
C PRO A 16 -13.46 8.27 1.38
N LEU A 17 -12.81 8.11 0.22
CA LEU A 17 -13.48 7.87 -1.06
C LEU A 17 -13.68 6.38 -1.36
N LEU A 18 -12.82 5.52 -0.82
CA LEU A 18 -12.81 4.09 -1.10
C LEU A 18 -12.66 3.27 0.17
N ALA A 19 -13.42 2.18 0.27
CA ALA A 19 -13.21 1.18 1.30
C ALA A 19 -11.80 0.56 1.16
N THR A 20 -11.16 0.26 2.30
CA THR A 20 -9.78 -0.28 2.33
C THR A 20 -9.62 -1.52 1.48
N ALA A 21 -10.59 -2.44 1.50
CA ALA A 21 -10.56 -3.65 0.69
C ALA A 21 -10.59 -3.36 -0.82
N GLU A 22 -11.34 -2.33 -1.24
CA GLU A 22 -11.40 -1.92 -2.64
C GLU A 22 -10.11 -1.24 -3.08
N LEU A 23 -9.57 -0.34 -2.26
CA LEU A 23 -8.28 0.29 -2.51
C LEU A 23 -7.17 -0.77 -2.62
N ALA A 24 -7.11 -1.74 -1.70
CA ALA A 24 -6.18 -2.86 -1.76
C ALA A 24 -6.32 -3.66 -3.05
N ARG A 25 -7.56 -3.95 -3.48
CA ARG A 25 -7.82 -4.65 -4.74
C ARG A 25 -7.27 -3.87 -5.93
N LYS A 26 -7.59 -2.57 -6.02
CA LYS A 26 -7.14 -1.70 -7.14
C LYS A 26 -5.62 -1.56 -7.19
N LEU A 27 -4.95 -1.51 -6.03
CA LEU A 27 -3.49 -1.51 -5.94
C LEU A 27 -2.88 -2.82 -6.47
N ARG A 28 -3.44 -3.99 -6.10
CA ARG A 28 -2.92 -5.31 -6.51
C ARG A 28 -3.14 -5.63 -7.99
N THR A 29 -4.20 -5.11 -8.60
CA THR A 29 -4.54 -5.38 -10.00
C THR A 29 -4.08 -4.28 -10.95
N GLY A 30 -3.33 -3.29 -10.46
CA GLY A 30 -2.77 -2.21 -11.28
C GLY A 30 -1.47 -2.57 -11.96
N GLU A 31 -0.98 -1.64 -12.78
CA GLU A 31 0.36 -1.71 -13.35
C GLU A 31 1.14 -0.42 -13.01
N PRO A 32 2.18 -0.51 -12.16
CA PRO A 32 2.63 -1.73 -11.47
C PRO A 32 1.68 -2.17 -10.36
N ALA A 33 1.75 -3.46 -10.03
CA ALA A 33 1.01 -4.03 -8.92
C ALA A 33 1.69 -3.67 -7.60
N ILE A 34 0.94 -3.06 -6.70
CA ILE A 34 1.39 -2.75 -5.34
C ILE A 34 0.70 -3.73 -4.39
N LEU A 35 1.50 -4.43 -3.57
CA LEU A 35 1.03 -5.50 -2.67
C LEU A 35 1.03 -5.03 -1.21
N PRO A 36 0.03 -4.23 -0.78
CA PRO A 36 -0.03 -3.78 0.59
C PRO A 36 -0.49 -4.88 1.55
N THR A 37 -0.12 -4.71 2.82
CA THR A 37 -0.79 -5.39 3.92
C THR A 37 -2.08 -4.63 4.26
N VAL A 38 -3.15 -5.37 4.55
CA VAL A 38 -4.39 -4.79 5.09
C VAL A 38 -4.45 -5.13 6.56
N GLN A 39 -4.54 -4.10 7.41
CA GLN A 39 -4.60 -4.25 8.86
C GLN A 39 -5.43 -3.12 9.46
N ASP A 40 -6.30 -3.45 10.43
CA ASP A 40 -7.12 -2.48 11.17
C ASP A 40 -7.85 -1.46 10.27
N ASP A 41 -8.48 -1.97 9.21
CA ASP A 41 -9.18 -1.21 8.17
C ASP A 41 -8.32 -0.12 7.50
N ALA A 42 -7.02 -0.38 7.34
CA ALA A 42 -6.11 0.47 6.59
C ALA A 42 -5.14 -0.33 5.71
N ILE A 43 -4.60 0.37 4.72
CA ILE A 43 -3.46 -0.07 3.91
C ILE A 43 -2.18 0.22 4.69
N ILE A 44 -1.30 -0.77 4.81
CA ILE A 44 0.03 -0.62 5.38
C ILE A 44 1.07 -0.94 4.31
N LEU A 45 1.94 0.03 4.03
CA LEU A 45 3.17 -0.17 3.25
C LEU A 45 4.36 -0.22 4.22
N ASP A 46 5.06 -1.34 4.27
CA ASP A 46 6.26 -1.50 5.09
C ASP A 46 7.44 -0.85 4.38
N VAL A 47 8.01 0.22 4.94
CA VAL A 47 9.06 1.00 4.25
C VAL A 47 10.35 0.21 4.04
N ARG A 48 10.55 -0.90 4.77
CA ARG A 48 11.73 -1.76 4.57
C ARG A 48 11.72 -2.50 3.24
N THR A 49 10.55 -2.60 2.61
CA THR A 49 10.39 -3.29 1.32
C THR A 49 10.22 -2.32 0.17
N LEU A 50 10.46 -1.03 0.39
CA LEU A 50 10.36 0.01 -0.63
C LEU A 50 11.74 0.55 -0.94
N GLU A 51 11.99 0.84 -2.21
CA GLU A 51 13.15 1.57 -2.68
C GLU A 51 12.76 3.01 -3.04
N ASP A 52 13.70 3.95 -2.90
CA ASP A 52 13.44 5.39 -3.15
C ASP A 52 12.94 5.64 -4.59
N GLU A 53 13.43 4.84 -5.54
CA GLU A 53 13.08 4.90 -6.97
C GLU A 53 11.63 4.45 -7.25
N GLU A 54 11.02 3.69 -6.34
CA GLU A 54 9.64 3.21 -6.47
C GLU A 54 8.60 4.24 -5.98
N LEU A 55 9.03 5.25 -5.20
CA LEU A 55 8.12 6.18 -4.54
C LEU A 55 7.23 6.95 -5.51
N ASP A 56 7.81 7.49 -6.59
CA ASP A 56 7.06 8.25 -7.58
C ASP A 56 6.00 7.39 -8.28
N VAL A 57 6.33 6.12 -8.53
CA VAL A 57 5.44 5.16 -9.17
C VAL A 57 4.29 4.76 -8.25
N ILE A 58 4.57 4.58 -6.96
CA ILE A 58 3.56 4.34 -5.93
C ILE A 58 2.58 5.52 -5.85
N VAL A 59 3.11 6.74 -5.77
CA VAL A 59 2.30 7.97 -5.70
C VAL A 59 1.43 8.14 -6.94
N ALA A 60 1.99 7.91 -8.13
CA ALA A 60 1.24 7.96 -9.39
C ALA A 60 0.06 6.96 -9.38
N ARG A 61 0.28 5.75 -8.89
CA ARG A 61 -0.76 4.73 -8.82
C ARG A 61 -1.88 5.09 -7.84
N PHE A 62 -1.56 5.64 -6.66
CA PHE A 62 -2.57 6.17 -5.75
C PHE A 62 -3.37 7.30 -6.39
N SER A 63 -2.70 8.20 -7.11
CA SER A 63 -3.33 9.33 -7.78
C SER A 63 -4.32 8.87 -8.85
N GLU A 64 -3.96 7.89 -9.68
CA GLU A 64 -4.84 7.31 -10.69
C GLU A 64 -6.10 6.67 -10.07
N ILE A 65 -5.91 5.89 -8.99
CA ILE A 65 -7.01 5.22 -8.29
C ILE A 65 -8.00 6.21 -7.66
N LEU A 66 -7.51 7.33 -7.14
CA LEU A 66 -8.32 8.32 -6.42
C LEU A 66 -8.91 9.41 -7.31
N ALA A 67 -8.40 9.58 -8.53
CA ALA A 67 -8.96 10.49 -9.53
C ALA A 67 -10.10 9.88 -10.35
N SER A 68 -10.40 8.59 -10.17
CA SER A 68 -11.47 7.84 -10.86
C SER A 68 -12.72 7.69 -10.00
#